data_AF-A0A929YRY7-F1
#
_entry.id   AF-A0A929YRY7-F1
#
_cell.length_a   1.000
_cell.length_b   1.000
_cell.length_c   1.000
_cell.angle_alpha   90.00
_cell.angle_beta   90.00
_cell.angle_gamma   90.00
#
_symmetry.space_group_name_H-M   'P 1'
#
loop_
_entity.id
_entity.type
_entity.pdbx_description
1 polymer ?
#
loop_
_entity_poly.entity_id
_entity_poly.type
_entity_poly.pdbx_seq_one_letter_code
_entity_poly.pdbx_strand_id
1 'polypeptide(L)'
;MRIFNINRGIGWASSGVEYAQIYRARLLRMIHADAKFIFTDLFTFENIEHLTKAIGFQDEEVMWLYGFFTDFSVEPCSYTFRDLEKTLEEGSYHTEEHADYIRYVFQGKDAYINAYFARGYDRSRGITDENRASFPHSGNDFVQRTELVIAGNLLRKDFYSSGKIFSEYYARRDDKAVEYLRRFFNRNGSVALEEMILGEEKSIFKVGKDLVYSKEELIAKLIRELALTREDVVIIDRATEIGQAVIRNRKEACVGTVVHAEHYNEPSEKED
;
A
#
# COMPACT_ATOMS: atom_id res chain seq x y z
N MET A 1 -4.30 20.20 18.44
CA MET A 1 -3.01 19.98 17.77
C MET A 1 -2.90 18.56 17.25
N ARG A 2 -2.87 18.39 15.93
CA ARG A 2 -2.58 17.10 15.26
C ARG A 2 -1.14 17.13 14.71
N ILE A 3 -0.46 15.99 14.72
CA ILE A 3 0.92 15.87 14.25
C ILE A 3 0.98 14.86 13.11
N PHE A 4 1.29 15.33 11.91
CA PHE A 4 1.40 14.50 10.71
C PHE A 4 2.87 14.25 10.37
N ASN A 5 3.32 13.01 10.45
CA ASN A 5 4.66 12.58 10.09
C ASN A 5 4.60 11.97 8.69
N ILE A 6 5.43 12.41 7.75
CA ILE A 6 5.35 11.98 6.35
C ILE A 6 6.67 11.32 5.94
N ASN A 7 6.55 10.10 5.43
CA ASN A 7 7.65 9.32 4.85
C ASN A 7 7.19 8.69 3.53
N ARG A 8 8.15 8.18 2.75
CA ARG A 8 7.90 7.52 1.48
C ARG A 8 7.32 6.12 1.69
N GLY A 9 8.12 5.20 2.21
CA GLY A 9 7.79 3.79 2.27
C GLY A 9 8.26 3.11 3.55
N ILE A 10 7.93 1.83 3.64
CA ILE A 10 8.26 0.93 4.74
C ILE A 10 8.42 -0.48 4.16
N GLY A 11 9.21 -1.34 4.80
CA GLY A 11 9.37 -2.73 4.41
C GLY A 11 9.78 -3.62 5.58
N TRP A 12 9.85 -4.93 5.34
CA TRP A 12 10.28 -5.90 6.36
C TRP A 12 11.70 -5.60 6.90
N ALA A 13 12.61 -5.17 6.03
CA ALA A 13 13.94 -4.70 6.39
C ALA A 13 14.00 -3.16 6.30
N SER A 14 13.33 -2.50 7.23
CA SER A 14 13.27 -1.04 7.30
C SER A 14 14.62 -0.42 7.71
N SER A 15 14.85 0.84 7.30
CA SER A 15 16.07 1.58 7.59
C SER A 15 15.99 2.33 8.93
N GLY A 16 17.09 2.97 9.35
CA GLY A 16 17.12 3.79 10.57
C GLY A 16 16.07 4.92 10.61
N VAL A 17 15.62 5.41 9.45
CA VAL A 17 14.58 6.45 9.35
C VAL A 17 13.24 5.94 9.90
N GLU A 18 12.81 4.75 9.48
CA GLU A 18 11.52 4.18 9.92
C GLU A 18 11.57 3.80 11.41
N TYR A 19 12.71 3.30 11.90
CA TYR A 19 12.89 3.07 13.34
C TYR A 19 12.84 4.39 14.14
N ALA A 20 13.45 5.46 13.66
CA ALA A 20 13.34 6.78 14.29
C ALA A 20 11.88 7.28 14.34
N GLN A 21 11.09 7.04 13.29
CA GLN A 21 9.65 7.32 13.31
C GLN A 21 8.91 6.49 14.36
N ILE A 22 9.26 5.22 14.56
CA ILE A 22 8.68 4.39 15.63
C ILE A 22 9.01 4.91 17.03
N TYR A 23 10.26 5.32 17.27
CA TYR A 23 10.61 5.95 18.54
C TYR A 23 9.80 7.22 18.76
N ARG A 24 9.64 8.05 17.72
CA ARG A 24 8.79 9.23 17.77
C ARG A 24 7.33 8.87 18.06
N ALA A 25 6.76 7.86 17.41
CA ALA A 25 5.40 7.39 17.66
C ALA A 25 5.18 7.00 19.12
N ARG A 26 6.14 6.27 19.71
CA ARG A 26 6.10 5.89 21.14
C ARG A 26 6.09 7.12 22.05
N LEU A 27 6.95 8.11 21.79
CA LEU A 27 7.00 9.35 22.57
C LEU A 27 5.71 10.17 22.42
N LEU A 28 5.16 10.26 21.21
CA LEU A 28 3.90 10.98 20.95
C LEU A 28 2.72 10.33 21.66
N ARG A 29 2.67 8.99 21.73
CA ARG A 29 1.68 8.26 22.53
C ARG A 29 1.79 8.57 24.02
N MET A 30 3.00 8.65 24.57
CA MET A 30 3.21 8.94 26.00
C MET A 30 2.69 10.32 26.42
N ILE A 31 2.65 11.28 25.49
CA ILE A 31 2.10 12.62 25.73
C ILE A 31 0.65 12.76 25.24
N HIS A 32 0.01 11.66 24.82
CA HIS A 32 -1.36 11.62 24.29
C HIS A 32 -1.58 12.58 23.11
N ALA A 33 -0.57 12.76 22.26
CA ALA A 33 -0.71 13.55 21.04
C ALA A 33 -1.49 12.78 19.97
N ASP A 34 -2.36 13.48 19.23
CA ASP A 34 -2.99 12.92 18.02
C ASP A 34 -1.98 12.94 16.87
N ALA A 35 -1.28 11.82 16.69
CA ALA A 35 -0.22 11.66 15.72
C ALA A 35 -0.62 10.70 14.59
N LYS A 36 -0.38 11.09 13.34
CA LYS A 36 -0.57 10.27 12.15
C LYS A 36 0.76 10.12 11.40
N PHE A 37 0.99 8.94 10.83
CA PHE A 37 2.17 8.59 10.05
C PHE A 37 1.72 8.23 8.63
N ILE A 38 2.01 9.12 7.69
CA ILE A 38 1.59 9.06 6.30
C ILE A 38 2.72 8.41 5.48
N PHE A 39 2.40 7.33 4.78
CA PHE A 39 3.27 6.67 3.80
C PHE A 39 2.75 6.90 2.39
N THR A 40 3.63 7.35 1.48
CA THR A 40 3.24 7.79 0.13
C THR A 40 3.56 6.80 -0.99
N ASP A 41 4.35 5.77 -0.73
CA ASP A 41 4.65 4.76 -1.74
C ASP A 41 3.51 3.72 -1.86
N LEU A 42 3.44 3.07 -3.02
CA LEU A 42 2.48 2.00 -3.29
C LEU A 42 3.01 0.67 -2.73
N PHE A 43 2.16 -0.08 -2.01
CA PHE A 43 2.51 -1.38 -1.45
C PHE A 43 1.76 -2.49 -2.18
N THR A 44 2.47 -3.22 -3.06
CA THR A 44 1.91 -4.32 -3.87
C THR A 44 2.50 -5.68 -3.49
N PHE A 45 3.60 -5.70 -2.74
CA PHE A 45 4.23 -6.94 -2.30
C PHE A 45 3.73 -7.42 -0.93
N GLU A 46 3.15 -6.52 -0.14
CA GLU A 46 2.67 -6.80 1.22
C GLU A 46 1.53 -5.83 1.59
N ASN A 47 0.65 -6.22 2.50
CA ASN A 47 -0.32 -5.29 3.10
C ASN A 47 0.47 -4.32 3.99
N ILE A 48 0.25 -3.01 3.82
CA ILE A 48 0.93 -1.98 4.61
C ILE A 48 0.76 -2.21 6.12
N GLU A 49 -0.38 -2.71 6.58
CA GLU A 49 -0.62 -2.99 8.00
C GLU A 49 0.38 -4.01 8.54
N HIS A 50 0.67 -5.09 7.81
CA HIS A 50 1.65 -6.08 8.26
C HIS A 50 3.03 -5.45 8.47
N LEU A 51 3.43 -4.53 7.59
CA LEU A 51 4.72 -3.84 7.65
C LEU A 51 4.80 -2.87 8.83
N THR A 52 3.75 -2.06 9.02
CA THR A 52 3.72 -1.05 10.08
C THR A 52 3.54 -1.69 11.45
N LYS A 53 2.73 -2.74 11.55
CA LYS A 53 2.55 -3.53 12.77
C LYS A 53 3.85 -4.19 13.22
N ALA A 54 4.59 -4.77 12.28
CA ALA A 54 5.84 -5.48 12.56
C ALA A 54 6.89 -4.60 13.26
N ILE A 55 6.93 -3.30 12.95
CA ILE A 55 7.87 -2.36 13.59
C ILE A 55 7.25 -1.59 14.78
N GLY A 56 5.94 -1.70 15.00
CA GLY A 56 5.27 -1.26 16.23
C GLY A 56 4.43 0.02 16.15
N PHE A 57 3.95 0.39 14.95
CA PHE A 57 2.86 1.36 14.81
C PHE A 57 1.53 0.76 15.25
N GLN A 58 0.61 1.61 15.71
CA GLN A 58 -0.81 1.25 15.84
C GLN A 58 -1.53 1.57 14.52
N ASP A 59 -2.47 0.72 14.13
CA ASP A 59 -3.15 0.80 12.83
C ASP A 59 -3.84 2.17 12.66
N GLU A 60 -4.42 2.71 13.73
CA GLU A 60 -5.10 4.01 13.74
C GLU A 60 -4.14 5.19 13.59
N GLU A 61 -2.85 5.01 13.87
CA GLU A 61 -1.81 6.02 13.68
C GLU A 61 -1.33 6.08 12.23
N VAL A 62 -1.65 5.09 11.39
CA VAL A 62 -1.11 5.00 10.03
C VAL A 62 -2.10 5.54 9.00
N MET A 63 -1.60 6.30 8.05
CA MET A 63 -2.31 6.71 6.84
C MET A 63 -1.51 6.29 5.61
N TRP A 64 -2.19 5.72 4.63
CA TRP A 64 -1.60 5.39 3.34
C TRP A 64 -2.14 6.31 2.27
N LEU A 65 -1.27 6.95 1.47
CA LEU A 65 -1.67 7.92 0.44
C LEU A 65 -2.79 7.40 -0.47
N TYR A 66 -2.67 6.16 -0.96
CA TYR A 66 -3.64 5.59 -1.89
C TYR A 66 -4.91 5.12 -1.18
N GLY A 67 -4.79 4.66 0.08
CA GLY A 67 -5.94 4.26 0.91
C GLY A 67 -6.76 5.44 1.44
N PHE A 68 -6.14 6.62 1.61
CA PHE A 68 -6.76 7.82 2.17
C PHE A 68 -8.03 8.26 1.44
N PHE A 69 -8.11 8.01 0.13
CA PHE A 69 -9.26 8.39 -0.69
C PHE A 69 -10.37 7.33 -0.72
N THR A 70 -10.22 6.25 0.06
CA THR A 70 -11.19 5.15 0.20
C THR A 70 -11.82 5.16 1.59
N ASP A 71 -12.86 4.34 1.81
CA ASP A 71 -13.42 4.05 3.13
C ASP A 71 -12.75 2.85 3.84
N PHE A 72 -11.62 2.36 3.31
CA PHE A 72 -10.76 1.41 4.01
C PHE A 72 -9.82 2.15 4.97
N SER A 73 -9.77 1.67 6.21
CA SER A 73 -8.70 1.97 7.15
C SER A 73 -7.48 1.09 6.86
N VAL A 74 -6.30 1.49 7.37
CA VAL A 74 -5.20 0.55 7.54
C VAL A 74 -5.67 -0.53 8.52
N GLU A 75 -5.67 -1.79 8.08
CA GLU A 75 -6.23 -2.91 8.83
C GLU A 75 -5.60 -4.23 8.36
N PRO A 76 -5.58 -5.27 9.21
CA PRO A 76 -5.01 -6.56 8.86
C PRO A 76 -5.84 -7.28 7.79
N CYS A 77 -5.17 -8.16 7.04
CA CYS A 77 -5.85 -9.01 6.07
C CYS A 77 -6.80 -9.99 6.79
N SER A 78 -8.07 -10.00 6.38
CA SER A 78 -9.09 -10.92 6.91
C SER A 78 -9.97 -11.56 5.82
N TYR A 79 -9.76 -11.18 4.56
CA TYR A 79 -10.43 -11.79 3.41
C TYR A 79 -9.92 -13.22 3.20
N THR A 80 -10.80 -14.21 3.29
CA THR A 80 -10.42 -15.63 3.26
C THR A 80 -10.50 -16.25 1.86
N PHE A 81 -9.90 -17.44 1.69
CA PHE A 81 -10.14 -18.25 0.48
C PHE A 81 -11.62 -18.59 0.31
N ARG A 82 -12.37 -18.88 1.38
CA ARG A 82 -13.84 -19.06 1.31
C ARG A 82 -14.58 -17.84 0.78
N ASP A 83 -14.08 -16.63 1.04
CA ASP A 83 -14.71 -15.42 0.50
C ASP A 83 -14.42 -15.27 -1.00
N LEU A 84 -13.20 -15.61 -1.43
CA LEU A 84 -12.86 -15.71 -2.84
C LEU A 84 -13.75 -16.74 -3.56
N GLU A 85 -13.90 -17.94 -3.00
CA GLU A 85 -14.68 -19.03 -3.61
C GLU A 85 -16.14 -18.66 -3.82
N LYS A 86 -16.76 -17.88 -2.91
CA LYS A 86 -18.12 -17.34 -3.08
C LYS A 86 -18.28 -16.42 -4.30
N THR A 87 -17.17 -15.85 -4.81
CA THR A 87 -17.18 -15.01 -6.01
C THR A 87 -17.01 -15.81 -7.31
N LEU A 88 -16.68 -17.10 -7.21
CA LEU A 88 -16.49 -17.99 -8.33
C LEU A 88 -17.76 -18.84 -8.55
N GLU A 89 -18.01 -19.23 -9.80
CA GLU A 89 -19.12 -20.12 -10.12
C GLU A 89 -18.82 -21.54 -9.62
N GLU A 90 -19.75 -22.13 -8.86
CA GLU A 90 -19.59 -23.47 -8.29
C GLU A 90 -19.42 -24.53 -9.40
N GLY A 91 -18.46 -25.44 -9.22
CA GLY A 91 -18.15 -26.49 -10.21
C GLY A 91 -17.42 -26.00 -11.47
N SER A 92 -17.18 -24.69 -11.63
CA SER A 92 -16.52 -24.14 -12.82
C SER A 92 -14.99 -24.31 -12.84
N TYR A 93 -14.39 -24.79 -11.74
CA TYR A 93 -12.94 -24.91 -11.58
C TYR A 93 -12.53 -26.17 -10.80
N HIS A 94 -11.25 -26.49 -10.87
CA HIS A 94 -10.56 -27.36 -9.91
C HIS A 94 -9.36 -26.61 -9.32
N THR A 95 -8.83 -27.10 -8.19
CA THR A 95 -7.74 -26.45 -7.47
C THR A 95 -6.42 -27.21 -7.62
N GLU A 96 -5.32 -26.48 -7.82
CA GLU A 96 -3.95 -26.98 -7.70
C GLU A 96 -3.29 -26.27 -6.51
N GLU A 97 -2.81 -27.02 -5.52
CA GLU A 97 -2.13 -26.45 -4.35
C GLU A 97 -0.64 -26.25 -4.62
N HIS A 98 -0.15 -25.05 -4.30
CA HIS A 98 1.27 -24.72 -4.31
C HIS A 98 1.67 -24.16 -2.93
N ALA A 99 2.98 -24.06 -2.68
CA ALA A 99 3.50 -23.58 -1.39
C ALA A 99 2.99 -22.18 -1.00
N ASP A 100 2.92 -21.28 -1.98
CA ASP A 100 2.63 -19.85 -1.78
C ASP A 100 1.24 -19.40 -2.24
N TYR A 101 0.53 -20.25 -2.97
CA TYR A 101 -0.76 -19.92 -3.54
C TYR A 101 -1.58 -21.17 -3.85
N ILE A 102 -2.90 -20.99 -3.98
CA ILE A 102 -3.79 -21.99 -4.57
C ILE A 102 -4.17 -21.49 -5.96
N ARG A 103 -4.04 -22.36 -6.96
CA ARG A 103 -4.49 -22.06 -8.32
C ARG A 103 -5.88 -22.63 -8.55
N TYR A 104 -6.76 -21.80 -9.08
CA TYR A 104 -8.13 -22.14 -9.49
C TYR A 104 -8.14 -22.22 -11.03
N VAL A 105 -8.19 -23.43 -11.60
CA VAL A 105 -8.15 -23.66 -13.05
C VAL A 105 -9.57 -23.86 -13.58
N PHE A 106 -10.02 -22.99 -14.49
CA PHE A 106 -11.39 -22.99 -14.99
C PHE A 106 -11.60 -24.02 -16.10
N GLN A 107 -12.63 -24.86 -15.97
CA GLN A 107 -12.93 -25.93 -16.91
C GLN A 107 -13.35 -25.38 -18.27
N GLY A 108 -12.82 -25.96 -19.36
CA GLY A 108 -13.16 -25.59 -20.73
C GLY A 108 -12.68 -24.19 -21.15
N LYS A 109 -11.89 -23.51 -20.31
CA LYS A 109 -11.32 -22.19 -20.57
C LYS A 109 -9.80 -22.27 -20.39
N ASP A 110 -9.04 -21.59 -21.24
CA ASP A 110 -7.63 -21.32 -20.97
C ASP A 110 -7.54 -20.14 -20.00
N ALA A 111 -7.91 -20.38 -18.75
CA ALA A 111 -7.96 -19.37 -17.71
C ALA A 111 -7.73 -19.96 -16.32
N TYR A 112 -7.03 -19.22 -15.47
CA TYR A 112 -6.84 -19.57 -14.08
C TYR A 112 -6.69 -18.33 -13.18
N ILE A 113 -6.92 -18.52 -11.89
CA ILE A 113 -6.58 -17.55 -10.84
C ILE A 113 -5.52 -18.15 -9.93
N ASN A 114 -4.39 -17.47 -9.74
CA ASN A 114 -3.48 -17.77 -8.62
C ASN A 114 -3.88 -16.92 -7.42
N ALA A 115 -4.24 -17.52 -6.29
CA ALA A 115 -4.61 -16.83 -5.06
C ALA A 115 -3.52 -17.04 -3.98
N TYR A 116 -2.81 -15.96 -3.65
CA TYR A 116 -1.64 -15.96 -2.78
C TYR A 116 -2.02 -15.79 -1.31
N PHE A 117 -1.37 -16.55 -0.44
CA PHE A 117 -1.53 -16.44 1.00
C PHE A 117 -1.01 -15.11 1.54
N ALA A 118 -1.63 -14.61 2.62
CA ALA A 118 -1.19 -13.41 3.31
C ALA A 118 0.09 -13.67 4.14
N ARG A 119 1.26 -13.38 3.55
CA ARG A 119 2.57 -13.70 4.14
C ARG A 119 2.86 -13.00 5.47
N GLY A 120 2.43 -11.75 5.64
CA GLY A 120 2.61 -11.06 6.93
C GLY A 120 1.85 -11.74 8.08
N TYR A 121 0.66 -12.29 7.80
CA TYR A 121 -0.09 -13.08 8.76
C TYR A 121 0.62 -14.41 9.07
N ASP A 122 1.11 -15.10 8.06
CA ASP A 122 1.90 -16.32 8.22
C ASP A 122 3.15 -16.09 9.08
N ARG A 123 3.90 -15.01 8.83
CA ARG A 123 5.05 -14.61 9.64
C ARG A 123 4.68 -14.35 11.10
N SER A 124 3.55 -13.70 11.35
CA SER A 124 3.07 -13.46 12.72
C SER A 124 2.79 -14.76 13.50
N ARG A 125 2.53 -15.88 12.79
CA ARG A 125 2.33 -17.23 13.34
C ARG A 125 3.60 -18.07 13.37
N GLY A 126 4.76 -17.51 13.02
CA GLY A 126 6.03 -18.22 12.92
C GLY A 126 6.14 -19.13 11.70
N ILE A 127 5.27 -18.94 10.70
CA ILE A 127 5.34 -19.65 9.43
C ILE A 127 6.39 -18.96 8.57
N THR A 128 7.39 -19.73 8.16
CA THR A 128 8.48 -19.33 7.28
C THR A 128 8.39 -20.08 5.97
N ASP A 129 9.10 -19.61 4.95
CA ASP A 129 9.18 -20.30 3.65
C ASP A 129 9.67 -21.75 3.83
N GLU A 130 10.53 -22.01 4.81
CA GLU A 130 11.09 -23.34 5.12
C GLU A 130 10.07 -24.30 5.73
N ASN A 131 9.14 -23.79 6.56
CA ASN A 131 8.20 -24.62 7.30
C ASN A 131 6.77 -24.57 6.74
N ARG A 132 6.49 -23.73 5.74
CA ARG A 132 5.15 -23.53 5.15
C ARG A 132 4.47 -24.82 4.73
N ALA A 133 5.22 -25.77 4.15
CA ALA A 133 4.71 -27.07 3.74
C ALA A 133 4.13 -27.91 4.91
N SER A 134 4.48 -27.59 6.16
CA SER A 134 3.96 -28.24 7.37
C SER A 134 2.64 -27.61 7.87
N PHE A 135 2.18 -26.53 7.24
CA PHE A 135 0.95 -25.81 7.59
C PHE A 135 -0.07 -25.94 6.45
N PRO A 136 -0.83 -27.05 6.39
CA PRO A 136 -1.77 -27.30 5.31
C PRO A 136 -2.89 -26.26 5.30
N HIS A 137 -3.45 -26.01 4.11
CA HIS A 137 -4.54 -25.09 3.93
C HIS A 137 -5.78 -25.54 4.73
N SER A 138 -6.39 -24.61 5.46
CA SER A 138 -7.58 -24.86 6.28
C SER A 138 -8.88 -24.33 5.69
N GLY A 139 -8.81 -23.67 4.52
CA GLY A 139 -9.94 -22.89 3.96
C GLY A 139 -10.17 -21.54 4.65
N ASN A 140 -9.67 -21.38 5.89
CA ASN A 140 -9.77 -20.14 6.67
C ASN A 140 -8.51 -19.26 6.58
N ASP A 141 -7.54 -19.65 5.76
CA ASP A 141 -6.37 -18.83 5.50
C ASP A 141 -6.78 -17.57 4.72
N PHE A 142 -5.95 -16.52 4.84
CA PHE A 142 -6.23 -15.23 4.23
C PHE A 142 -5.59 -15.11 2.85
N VAL A 143 -6.33 -14.53 1.92
CA VAL A 143 -5.88 -14.22 0.57
C VAL A 143 -5.42 -12.77 0.57
N GLN A 144 -4.16 -12.54 0.28
CA GLN A 144 -3.63 -11.18 0.14
C GLN A 144 -3.77 -10.64 -1.27
N ARG A 145 -3.63 -11.52 -2.26
CA ARG A 145 -3.60 -11.12 -3.67
C ARG A 145 -4.10 -12.25 -4.56
N THR A 146 -4.80 -11.92 -5.62
CA THR A 146 -5.09 -12.85 -6.71
C THR A 146 -4.50 -12.35 -8.03
N GLU A 147 -4.16 -13.27 -8.93
CA GLU A 147 -3.72 -12.99 -10.30
C GLU A 147 -4.59 -13.76 -11.29
N LEU A 148 -5.35 -13.04 -12.11
CA LEU A 148 -6.16 -13.61 -13.18
C LEU A 148 -5.36 -13.69 -14.47
N VAL A 149 -5.21 -14.91 -15.00
CA VAL A 149 -4.53 -15.20 -16.25
C VAL A 149 -5.50 -15.83 -17.24
N ILE A 150 -5.47 -15.36 -18.49
CA ILE A 150 -6.27 -15.91 -19.60
C ILE A 150 -5.38 -16.06 -20.83
N ALA A 151 -5.39 -17.25 -21.43
CA ALA A 151 -4.58 -17.60 -22.59
C ALA A 151 -3.08 -17.30 -22.41
N GLY A 152 -2.56 -17.59 -21.20
CA GLY A 152 -1.19 -17.29 -20.79
C GLY A 152 -0.88 -15.80 -20.54
N ASN A 153 -1.86 -14.89 -20.60
CA ASN A 153 -1.66 -13.46 -20.39
C ASN A 153 -2.17 -13.05 -19.00
N LEU A 154 -1.36 -12.31 -18.23
CA LEU A 154 -1.82 -11.67 -17.00
C LEU A 154 -2.77 -10.52 -17.36
N LEU A 155 -4.00 -10.56 -16.85
CA LEU A 155 -5.02 -9.54 -17.10
C LEU A 155 -5.24 -8.63 -15.90
N ARG A 156 -5.25 -9.21 -14.69
CA ARG A 156 -5.63 -8.48 -13.48
C ARG A 156 -4.92 -9.04 -12.25
N LYS A 157 -4.50 -8.15 -11.36
CA LYS A 157 -4.19 -8.51 -9.97
C LYS A 157 -5.19 -7.82 -9.05
N ASP A 158 -5.76 -8.55 -8.10
CA ASP A 158 -6.60 -7.98 -7.05
C ASP A 158 -5.87 -8.07 -5.72
N PHE A 159 -5.95 -7.03 -4.89
CA PHE A 159 -5.30 -6.95 -3.58
C PHE A 159 -6.35 -6.80 -2.49
N TYR A 160 -6.12 -7.45 -1.35
CA TYR A 160 -7.14 -7.61 -0.31
C TYR A 160 -6.63 -7.25 1.09
N SER A 161 -7.52 -6.65 1.88
CA SER A 161 -7.43 -6.55 3.33
C SER A 161 -8.62 -7.28 3.99
N SER A 162 -9.59 -6.59 4.59
CA SER A 162 -10.90 -7.20 4.92
C SER A 162 -11.81 -7.35 3.70
N GLY A 163 -11.50 -6.65 2.61
CA GLY A 163 -12.13 -6.74 1.32
C GLY A 163 -11.14 -6.35 0.22
N LYS A 164 -11.60 -6.28 -1.03
CA LYS A 164 -10.75 -5.88 -2.16
C LYS A 164 -10.42 -4.39 -2.08
N ILE A 165 -9.16 -4.05 -1.81
CA ILE A 165 -8.70 -2.67 -1.64
C ILE A 165 -8.37 -2.00 -2.98
N PHE A 166 -7.70 -2.72 -3.90
CA PHE A 166 -7.43 -2.22 -5.23
C PHE A 166 -7.17 -3.36 -6.23
N SER A 167 -7.20 -3.01 -7.51
CA SER A 167 -6.84 -3.89 -8.62
C SER A 167 -5.85 -3.21 -9.55
N GLU A 168 -4.91 -3.97 -10.08
CA GLU A 168 -4.04 -3.60 -11.20
C GLU A 168 -4.51 -4.31 -12.47
N TYR A 169 -4.51 -3.61 -13.60
CA TYR A 169 -4.92 -4.14 -14.90
C TYR A 169 -3.77 -4.12 -15.88
N TYR A 170 -3.64 -5.21 -16.62
CA TYR A 170 -2.50 -5.51 -17.47
C TYR A 170 -2.94 -5.80 -18.91
N ALA A 171 -2.11 -5.36 -19.86
CA ALA A 171 -2.25 -5.68 -21.27
C ALA A 171 -0.93 -6.28 -21.77
N ARG A 172 -1.02 -7.22 -22.71
CA ARG A 172 0.18 -7.75 -23.37
C ARG A 172 0.72 -6.71 -24.36
N ARG A 173 1.99 -6.33 -24.22
CA ARG A 173 2.74 -5.53 -25.20
C ARG A 173 4.14 -6.12 -25.31
N ASP A 174 4.61 -6.39 -26.53
CA ASP A 174 5.94 -6.96 -26.81
C ASP A 174 6.26 -8.19 -25.93
N ASP A 175 5.30 -9.11 -25.84
CA ASP A 175 5.36 -10.34 -25.03
C ASP A 175 5.58 -10.13 -23.53
N LYS A 176 5.33 -8.92 -23.03
CA LYS A 176 5.36 -8.59 -21.61
C LYS A 176 3.99 -8.13 -21.13
N ALA A 177 3.68 -8.46 -19.88
CA ALA A 177 2.52 -7.88 -19.19
C ALA A 177 2.87 -6.45 -18.79
N VAL A 178 2.18 -5.49 -19.39
CA VAL A 178 2.35 -4.06 -19.10
C VAL A 178 1.14 -3.56 -18.34
N GLU A 179 1.39 -3.05 -17.14
CA GLU A 179 0.37 -2.42 -16.31
C GLU A 179 -0.07 -1.09 -16.93
N TYR A 180 -1.37 -0.84 -17.00
CA TYR A 180 -1.90 0.39 -17.60
C TYR A 180 -2.92 1.12 -16.73
N LEU A 181 -3.45 0.47 -15.70
CA LEU A 181 -4.49 1.04 -14.85
C LEU A 181 -4.45 0.42 -13.45
N ARG A 182 -4.59 1.25 -12.41
CA ARG A 182 -4.97 0.83 -11.06
C ARG A 182 -6.31 1.41 -10.68
N ARG A 183 -7.11 0.65 -9.94
CA ARG A 183 -8.37 1.11 -9.33
C ARG A 183 -8.40 0.78 -7.86
N PHE A 184 -8.59 1.78 -7.02
CA PHE A 184 -8.77 1.66 -5.58
C PHE A 184 -10.26 1.75 -5.28
N PHE A 185 -10.75 0.86 -4.42
CA PHE A 185 -12.17 0.68 -4.18
C PHE A 185 -12.56 1.10 -2.76
N ASN A 186 -13.81 1.53 -2.63
CA ASN A 186 -14.50 1.53 -1.35
C ASN A 186 -15.00 0.12 -1.02
N ARG A 187 -15.38 -0.12 0.24
CA ARG A 187 -15.90 -1.40 0.76
C ARG A 187 -17.13 -1.89 0.02
N ASN A 188 -17.94 -0.98 -0.51
CA ASN A 188 -19.10 -1.32 -1.33
C ASN A 188 -18.77 -1.68 -2.79
N GLY A 189 -17.48 -1.67 -3.17
CA GLY A 189 -16.99 -1.97 -4.52
C GLY A 189 -16.99 -0.78 -5.49
N SER A 190 -17.47 0.40 -5.09
CA SER A 190 -17.36 1.62 -5.91
C SER A 190 -15.91 2.08 -6.01
N VAL A 191 -15.56 2.70 -7.15
CA VAL A 191 -14.19 3.20 -7.39
C VAL A 191 -13.99 4.55 -6.70
N ALA A 192 -12.97 4.65 -5.86
CA ALA A 192 -12.61 5.85 -5.12
C ALA A 192 -11.49 6.65 -5.82
N LEU A 193 -10.48 5.92 -6.32
CA LEU A 193 -9.32 6.47 -7.04
C LEU A 193 -8.99 5.57 -8.24
N GLU A 194 -8.72 6.18 -9.40
CA GLU A 194 -8.12 5.51 -10.56
C GLU A 194 -6.73 6.10 -10.84
N GLU A 195 -5.76 5.26 -11.16
CA GLU A 195 -4.44 5.68 -11.65
C GLU A 195 -4.25 5.13 -13.07
N MET A 196 -4.17 6.02 -14.05
CA MET A 196 -3.90 5.71 -15.45
C MET A 196 -2.39 5.83 -15.68
N ILE A 197 -1.75 4.72 -16.02
CA ILE A 197 -0.28 4.63 -16.13
C ILE A 197 0.13 4.92 -17.57
N LEU A 198 0.95 5.96 -17.74
CA LEU A 198 1.39 6.51 -19.02
C LEU A 198 2.90 6.31 -19.20
N GLY A 199 3.33 5.04 -19.24
CA GLY A 199 4.75 4.67 -19.30
C GLY A 199 5.35 4.49 -17.90
N GLU A 200 6.68 4.57 -17.78
CA GLU A 200 7.38 4.21 -16.54
C GLU A 200 7.27 5.26 -15.42
N GLU A 201 7.20 6.55 -15.76
CA GLU A 201 7.32 7.64 -14.77
C GLU A 201 6.10 8.57 -14.69
N LYS A 202 5.07 8.34 -15.51
CA LYS A 202 3.92 9.25 -15.60
C LYS A 202 2.62 8.53 -15.29
N SER A 203 1.84 9.14 -14.40
CA SER A 203 0.49 8.68 -14.06
C SER A 203 -0.46 9.86 -14.01
N ILE A 204 -1.70 9.65 -14.47
CA ILE A 204 -2.83 10.55 -14.23
C ILE A 204 -3.77 9.87 -13.25
N PHE A 205 -4.15 10.58 -12.21
CA PHE A 205 -5.04 10.11 -11.16
C PHE A 205 -6.41 10.76 -11.29
N LYS A 206 -7.46 9.98 -11.07
CA LYS A 206 -8.83 10.48 -10.96
C LYS A 206 -9.36 10.15 -9.58
N VAL A 207 -9.60 11.17 -8.76
CA VAL A 207 -10.12 11.04 -7.39
C VAL A 207 -11.51 11.66 -7.35
N GLY A 208 -12.55 10.82 -7.30
CA GLY A 208 -13.92 11.27 -7.50
C GLY A 208 -14.11 11.98 -8.85
N LYS A 209 -14.34 13.30 -8.81
CA LYS A 209 -14.48 14.16 -10.01
C LYS A 209 -13.19 14.90 -10.40
N ASP A 210 -12.18 14.88 -9.54
CA ASP A 210 -10.95 15.63 -9.76
C ASP A 210 -9.96 14.82 -10.60
N LEU A 211 -9.31 15.48 -11.55
CA LEU A 211 -8.20 14.92 -12.33
C LEU A 211 -6.89 15.55 -11.83
N VAL A 212 -5.91 14.69 -11.54
CA VAL A 212 -4.64 15.01 -10.89
C VAL A 212 -3.53 14.44 -11.75
N TYR A 213 -2.53 15.23 -12.15
CA TYR A 213 -1.63 14.89 -13.26
C TYR A 213 -0.26 14.37 -12.83
N SER A 214 -0.03 14.23 -11.53
CA SER A 214 1.21 13.64 -10.99
C SER A 214 1.02 13.11 -9.57
N LYS A 215 1.96 12.26 -9.12
CA LYS A 215 2.00 11.78 -7.73
C LYS A 215 2.22 12.95 -6.75
N GLU A 216 3.03 13.95 -7.11
CA GLU A 216 3.20 15.17 -6.29
C GLU A 216 1.86 15.89 -6.10
N GLU A 217 1.05 16.03 -7.16
CA GLU A 217 -0.27 16.66 -7.05
C GLU A 217 -1.28 15.80 -6.26
N LEU A 218 -1.14 14.47 -6.29
CA LEU A 218 -1.94 13.56 -5.46
C LEU A 218 -1.60 13.72 -3.98
N ILE A 219 -0.30 13.78 -3.64
CA ILE A 219 0.16 14.11 -2.28
C ILE A 219 -0.38 15.49 -1.87
N ALA A 220 -0.28 16.49 -2.75
CA ALA A 220 -0.80 17.82 -2.49
C ALA A 220 -2.32 17.80 -2.22
N LYS A 221 -3.08 16.97 -2.94
CA LYS A 221 -4.52 16.78 -2.69
C LYS A 221 -4.78 16.20 -1.30
N LEU A 222 -4.06 15.15 -0.89
CA LEU A 222 -4.14 14.61 0.47
C LEU A 222 -3.88 15.71 1.51
N ILE A 223 -2.80 16.48 1.36
CA ILE A 223 -2.44 17.57 2.30
C ILE A 223 -3.55 18.63 2.40
N ARG A 224 -4.20 18.97 1.28
CA ARG A 224 -5.35 19.89 1.30
C ARG A 224 -6.56 19.30 2.04
N GLU A 225 -6.83 18.01 1.85
CA GLU A 225 -7.95 17.30 2.46
C GLU A 225 -7.74 16.98 3.96
N LEU A 226 -6.50 16.97 4.45
CA LEU A 226 -6.22 16.98 5.90
C LEU A 226 -6.78 18.22 6.61
N ALA A 227 -7.13 19.27 5.84
CA ALA A 227 -7.66 20.53 6.34
C ALA A 227 -6.78 21.11 7.47
N LEU A 228 -5.49 21.23 7.18
CA LEU A 228 -4.49 21.69 8.14
C LEU A 228 -4.79 23.12 8.64
N THR A 229 -4.56 23.34 9.93
CA THR A 229 -4.76 24.59 10.67
C THR A 229 -3.45 25.03 11.31
N ARG A 230 -3.40 26.26 11.83
CA ARG A 230 -2.24 26.78 12.59
C ARG A 230 -1.87 25.97 13.84
N GLU A 231 -2.77 25.14 14.35
CA GLU A 231 -2.50 24.27 15.50
C GLU A 231 -1.87 22.93 15.11
N ASP A 232 -1.79 22.62 13.81
CA ASP A 232 -1.26 21.36 13.33
C ASP A 232 0.23 21.48 13.01
N VAL A 233 0.92 20.36 13.15
CA VAL A 233 2.36 20.22 12.84
C VAL A 233 2.53 19.15 11.78
N VAL A 234 3.30 19.43 10.75
CA VAL A 234 3.71 18.46 9.73
C VAL A 234 5.22 18.26 9.81
N ILE A 235 5.65 17.01 9.97
CA ILE A 235 7.05 16.61 10.05
C ILE A 235 7.39 15.78 8.81
N ILE A 236 8.36 16.24 8.03
CA ILE A 236 8.82 15.58 6.81
C ILE A 236 10.10 14.81 7.12
N ASP A 237 10.04 13.48 7.05
CA ASP A 237 11.22 12.61 7.26
C ASP A 237 11.97 12.34 5.95
N ARG A 238 11.28 12.34 4.80
CA ARG A 238 11.88 12.28 3.46
C ARG A 238 11.19 13.26 2.53
N ALA A 239 11.97 14.09 1.83
CA ALA A 239 11.43 15.21 1.06
C ALA A 239 11.17 14.92 -0.43
N THR A 240 11.78 13.89 -1.02
CA THR A 240 11.59 13.53 -2.43
C THR A 240 10.10 13.34 -2.76
N GLU A 241 9.57 14.06 -3.76
CA GLU A 241 8.14 14.13 -4.16
C GLU A 241 7.16 14.70 -3.11
N ILE A 242 7.57 14.81 -1.84
CA ILE A 242 6.72 15.22 -0.71
C ILE A 242 6.90 16.70 -0.38
N GLY A 243 8.14 17.19 -0.35
CA GLY A 243 8.50 18.49 0.21
C GLY A 243 7.74 19.64 -0.45
N GLN A 244 7.75 19.68 -1.79
CA GLN A 244 7.06 20.71 -2.55
C GLN A 244 5.53 20.66 -2.36
N ALA A 245 4.95 19.46 -2.38
CA ALA A 245 3.53 19.23 -2.15
C ALA A 245 3.08 19.73 -0.77
N VAL A 246 3.84 19.41 0.29
CA VAL A 246 3.54 19.85 1.66
C VAL A 246 3.71 21.35 1.81
N ILE A 247 4.87 21.90 1.44
CA ILE A 247 5.19 23.32 1.67
C ILE A 247 4.17 24.23 0.99
N ARG A 248 3.74 23.91 -0.24
CA ARG A 248 2.75 24.71 -0.99
C ARG A 248 1.33 24.57 -0.47
N ASN A 249 0.99 23.50 0.25
CA ASN A 249 -0.40 23.19 0.65
C ASN A 249 -0.63 23.17 2.17
N ARG A 250 0.40 23.45 2.99
CA ARG A 250 0.34 23.42 4.47
C ARG A 250 -0.65 24.41 5.11
N LYS A 251 -1.16 25.38 4.35
CA LYS A 251 -1.90 26.53 4.86
C LYS A 251 -1.10 27.24 5.98
N GLU A 252 -1.66 27.31 7.18
CA GLU A 252 -1.04 27.95 8.35
C GLU A 252 -0.32 26.96 9.28
N ALA A 253 -0.33 25.66 8.97
CA ALA A 253 0.32 24.66 9.82
C ALA A 253 1.83 24.86 9.90
N CYS A 254 2.39 24.49 11.05
CA CYS A 254 3.82 24.42 11.24
C CYS A 254 4.40 23.26 10.43
N VAL A 255 5.50 23.48 9.72
CA VAL A 255 6.21 22.43 8.97
C VAL A 255 7.64 22.35 9.47
N GLY A 256 8.06 21.14 9.86
CA GLY A 256 9.44 20.81 10.18
C GLY A 256 9.97 19.73 9.24
N THR A 257 11.28 19.77 8.95
CA THR A 257 11.97 18.70 8.21
C THR A 257 12.98 18.04 9.14
N VAL A 258 13.11 16.72 9.06
CA VAL A 258 14.07 15.96 9.85
C VAL A 258 15.26 15.61 8.98
N VAL A 259 16.46 15.90 9.48
CA VAL A 259 17.73 15.53 8.87
C VAL A 259 18.22 14.27 9.57
N HIS A 260 18.19 13.13 8.88
CA HIS A 260 18.52 11.82 9.45
C HIS A 260 20.00 11.44 9.33
N ALA A 261 20.66 11.91 8.27
CA ALA A 261 22.04 11.60 7.95
C ALA A 261 22.80 12.91 7.66
N GLU A 262 24.05 12.79 7.21
CA GLU A 262 24.87 13.96 6.88
C GLU A 262 24.18 14.87 5.85
N HIS A 263 24.37 16.19 6.01
CA HIS A 263 23.56 17.22 5.35
C HIS A 263 24.34 18.13 4.41
N TYR A 264 25.64 17.87 4.28
CA TYR A 264 26.50 18.50 3.29
C TYR A 264 27.68 17.57 2.99
N ASN A 265 28.36 17.79 1.87
CA ASN A 265 29.51 17.00 1.47
C ASN A 265 30.77 17.85 1.71
N GLU A 266 31.43 17.70 2.85
CA GLU A 266 32.62 18.50 3.21
C GLU A 266 33.71 18.52 2.10
N PRO A 267 34.03 17.41 1.40
CA PRO A 267 34.94 17.44 0.26
C PRO A 267 34.52 18.36 -0.90
N SER A 268 33.22 18.60 -1.09
CA SER A 268 32.70 19.50 -2.13
C SER A 268 32.74 20.98 -1.74
N GLU A 269 33.11 21.30 -0.49
CA GLU A 269 33.24 22.68 0.02
C GLU A 269 34.69 23.21 -0.09
N LYS A 270 35.64 22.40 -0.59
CA LYS A 270 37.07 22.77 -0.73
C LYS A 270 37.44 23.15 -2.17
N GLU A 271 36.60 23.93 -2.84
CA GLU A 271 36.95 24.64 -4.07
C GLU A 271 36.66 26.14 -3.86
N ASP A 272 37.68 26.84 -3.32
CA ASP A 272 38.03 28.24 -3.59
C ASP A 272 39.49 28.49 -3.13
#